data_AF-A0A7W3TJC5-F1
#
_entry.id   AF-A0A7W3TJC5-F1
#
_cell.length_a   1.000
_cell.length_b   1.000
_cell.length_c   1.000
_cell.angle_alpha   90.00
_cell.angle_beta   90.00
_cell.angle_gamma   90.00
#
_symmetry.space_group_name_H-M   'P 1'
#
loop_
_entity.id
_entity.type
_entity.pdbx_description
1 polymer ?
#
loop_
_entity_poly.entity_id
_entity_poly.type
_entity_poly.pdbx_seq_one_letter_code
_entity_poly.pdbx_strand_id
1 'polypeptide(L)'
;MNMRTQHRALAAATLPLLLAMATTATYAATPLLPASGNDQVPGRLVALPPPSGDHEHQAVSYAWKLDPTARVEAATPFEAESREYWMTVDGAALEQGVDVSMTAPGSLIRVSPGRGARAMAPAQLRVSQGGRAVKLQSLADATQLQAAGMPVSAGTSIVKLDAGAGRYRLQAQDARGDYVVHVYEPQSDVVLRARPDRQQVLAGGRMQVAVDMERAGRPVPGKAQALLVAPDGSSTPVAVRGGRDGRNVARFRLPEATGNAGGLWELQVFANDGEVARDARTAFAVAAPTARLAGEFEADPARLRVSLPVEVASTGRFEVRGTLYATAADGSMAPVSQAHAANWFEAGKRQLTLAFDRSHLPRGYGRPFELRQLELHDQTRMSPIESREYALKF
;
A
#
# COMPACT_ATOMS: atom_id res chain seq x y z
N MET A 1 -89.74 -22.03 -47.36
CA MET A 1 -88.53 -22.84 -47.65
C MET A 1 -87.32 -21.97 -47.36
N ASN A 2 -86.39 -22.50 -46.57
CA ASN A 2 -85.18 -21.87 -46.00
C ASN A 2 -84.31 -21.21 -47.10
N MET A 3 -83.46 -20.20 -46.85
CA MET A 3 -82.37 -20.20 -45.88
C MET A 3 -81.80 -18.79 -45.66
N ARG A 4 -81.23 -18.61 -44.46
CA ARG A 4 -80.65 -17.40 -43.86
C ARG A 4 -79.44 -16.86 -44.63
N THR A 5 -79.24 -15.55 -44.56
CA THR A 5 -77.89 -14.96 -44.48
C THR A 5 -77.95 -13.70 -43.61
N GLN A 6 -77.25 -13.75 -42.47
CA GLN A 6 -77.05 -12.64 -41.55
C GLN A 6 -75.78 -11.89 -41.96
N HIS A 7 -75.82 -10.56 -42.07
CA HIS A 7 -74.64 -9.74 -41.87
C HIS A 7 -75.00 -8.48 -41.07
N ARG A 8 -74.46 -8.45 -39.85
CA ARG A 8 -74.52 -7.34 -38.90
C ARG A 8 -73.55 -6.24 -39.35
N ALA A 9 -74.03 -5.00 -39.40
CA ALA A 9 -73.21 -3.81 -39.57
C ALA A 9 -72.37 -3.55 -38.31
N LEU A 10 -71.06 -3.44 -38.47
CA LEU A 10 -70.11 -3.01 -37.44
C LEU A 10 -70.20 -1.48 -37.29
N ALA A 11 -70.44 -1.01 -36.06
CA ALA A 11 -70.18 0.37 -35.67
C ALA A 11 -68.69 0.51 -35.31
N ALA A 12 -68.03 1.46 -35.96
CA ALA A 12 -66.60 1.75 -35.81
C ALA A 12 -66.32 2.44 -34.47
N ALA A 13 -65.39 1.86 -33.69
CA ALA A 13 -64.79 2.50 -32.52
C ALA A 13 -63.49 3.21 -32.94
N THR A 14 -63.48 4.53 -32.81
CA THR A 14 -62.30 5.39 -32.94
C THR A 14 -61.48 5.34 -31.66
N LEU A 15 -60.26 4.81 -31.72
CA LEU A 15 -59.27 4.85 -30.63
C LEU A 15 -58.23 5.94 -30.95
N PRO A 16 -57.96 6.92 -30.06
CA PRO A 16 -56.87 7.87 -30.28
C PRO A 16 -55.53 7.23 -29.91
N LEU A 17 -54.61 7.18 -30.87
CA LEU A 17 -53.23 6.74 -30.69
C LEU A 17 -52.42 7.90 -30.08
N LEU A 18 -52.22 7.88 -28.76
CA LEU A 18 -51.27 8.76 -28.06
C LEU A 18 -49.85 8.28 -28.34
N LEU A 19 -49.15 8.97 -29.24
CA LEU A 19 -47.72 8.77 -29.50
C LEU A 19 -46.92 9.37 -28.33
N ALA A 20 -46.56 8.54 -27.35
CA ALA A 20 -45.60 8.91 -26.32
C ALA A 20 -44.19 8.94 -26.93
N MET A 21 -43.72 10.13 -27.31
CA MET A 21 -42.30 10.37 -27.61
C MET A 21 -41.49 10.22 -26.32
N ALA A 22 -40.96 9.02 -26.08
CA ALA A 22 -39.93 8.82 -25.08
C ALA A 22 -38.64 9.48 -25.58
N THR A 23 -38.40 10.73 -25.17
CA THR A 23 -37.09 11.37 -25.35
C THR A 23 -36.09 10.64 -24.45
N THR A 24 -35.31 9.72 -25.02
CA THR A 24 -34.09 9.25 -24.37
C THR A 24 -33.15 10.44 -24.29
N ALA A 25 -32.95 10.97 -23.08
CA ALA A 25 -31.92 11.96 -22.85
C ALA A 25 -30.58 11.37 -23.27
N THR A 26 -30.00 11.89 -24.34
CA THR A 26 -28.63 11.59 -24.77
C THR A 26 -27.68 12.26 -23.78
N TYR A 27 -27.20 11.49 -22.80
CA TYR A 27 -26.10 11.94 -21.95
C TYR A 27 -24.83 12.01 -22.80
N ALA A 28 -24.02 13.05 -22.59
CA ALA A 28 -22.78 13.22 -23.33
C ALA A 28 -21.77 12.16 -22.89
N ALA A 29 -21.56 11.16 -23.74
CA ALA A 29 -20.43 10.26 -23.68
C ALA A 29 -19.13 11.09 -23.66
N THR A 30 -18.42 11.05 -22.54
CA THR A 30 -17.19 11.83 -22.32
C THR A 30 -16.07 10.85 -21.96
N PRO A 31 -14.92 10.86 -22.66
CA PRO A 31 -13.78 10.05 -22.24
C PRO A 31 -13.22 10.57 -20.90
N LEU A 32 -12.57 9.69 -20.13
CA LEU A 32 -11.75 10.14 -19.01
C LEU A 32 -10.65 11.07 -19.50
N LEU A 33 -10.25 12.00 -18.64
CA LEU A 33 -9.05 12.79 -18.86
C LEU A 33 -7.84 11.86 -19.03
N PRO A 34 -6.85 12.24 -19.87
CA PRO A 34 -5.61 11.50 -20.01
C PRO A 34 -4.96 11.28 -18.64
N ALA A 35 -4.43 10.07 -18.44
CA ALA A 35 -3.77 9.72 -17.19
C ALA A 35 -2.54 10.62 -16.96
N SER A 36 -2.41 11.14 -15.74
CA SER A 36 -1.25 11.91 -15.30
C SER A 36 -0.09 10.99 -14.90
N GLY A 37 1.09 11.56 -14.63
CA GLY A 37 2.26 10.78 -14.18
C GLY A 37 2.10 10.11 -12.81
N ASN A 38 1.14 10.57 -12.00
CA ASN A 38 0.82 10.01 -10.68
C ASN A 38 -0.30 8.97 -10.75
N ASP A 39 -0.94 8.81 -11.90
CA ASP A 39 -2.03 7.85 -12.08
C ASP A 39 -1.47 6.44 -12.28
N GLN A 40 -2.26 5.45 -11.86
CA GLN A 40 -2.00 4.05 -12.15
C GLN A 40 -3.13 3.56 -13.04
N VAL A 41 -2.83 3.21 -14.29
CA VAL A 41 -3.81 2.69 -15.25
C VAL A 41 -3.30 1.37 -15.84
N PRO A 42 -4.08 0.27 -15.78
CA PRO A 42 -3.70 -1.00 -16.37
C PRO A 42 -3.57 -0.93 -17.90
N GLY A 43 -2.36 -1.11 -18.41
CA GLY A 43 -2.10 -1.23 -19.86
C GLY A 43 -2.50 -2.58 -20.46
N ARG A 44 -2.60 -3.61 -19.61
CA ARG A 44 -3.07 -4.96 -19.96
C ARG A 44 -3.89 -5.53 -18.81
N LEU A 45 -4.74 -6.50 -19.12
CA LEU A 45 -5.48 -7.24 -18.12
C LEU A 45 -4.99 -8.69 -18.02
N VAL A 46 -5.17 -9.30 -16.85
CA VAL A 46 -4.84 -10.71 -16.60
C VAL A 46 -6.07 -11.43 -16.06
N ALA A 47 -6.33 -12.62 -16.60
CA ALA A 47 -7.34 -13.55 -16.10
C ALA A 47 -6.73 -14.45 -15.03
N LEU A 48 -7.28 -14.40 -13.82
CA LEU A 48 -6.88 -15.17 -12.66
C LEU A 48 -8.10 -15.90 -12.08
N PRO A 49 -7.93 -17.11 -11.55
CA PRO A 49 -8.99 -17.77 -10.80
C PRO A 49 -9.36 -16.93 -9.56
N PRO A 50 -10.64 -16.86 -9.17
CA PRO A 50 -11.03 -16.21 -7.94
C PRO A 50 -10.37 -16.92 -6.73
N PRO A 51 -9.84 -16.19 -5.74
CA PRO A 51 -9.41 -16.75 -4.48
C PRO A 51 -10.56 -17.49 -3.77
N SER A 52 -10.22 -18.56 -3.06
CA SER A 52 -11.14 -19.29 -2.19
C SER A 52 -11.68 -18.39 -1.07
N GLY A 53 -12.94 -18.56 -0.70
CA GLY A 53 -13.58 -17.87 0.41
C GLY A 53 -14.98 -17.41 0.06
N ASP A 54 -15.70 -16.91 1.06
CA ASP A 54 -17.00 -16.28 0.86
C ASP A 54 -16.79 -14.83 0.42
N HIS A 55 -17.45 -14.46 -0.67
CA HIS A 55 -17.40 -13.10 -1.22
C HIS A 55 -18.81 -12.50 -1.25
N GLU A 56 -18.92 -11.20 -1.02
CA GLU A 56 -20.20 -10.49 -1.17
C GLU A 56 -20.54 -10.33 -2.66
N HIS A 57 -21.75 -10.74 -3.05
CA HIS A 57 -22.19 -10.71 -4.44
C HIS A 57 -23.21 -9.59 -4.70
N GLN A 58 -23.79 -9.00 -3.66
CA GLN A 58 -24.80 -7.95 -3.81
C GLN A 58 -24.17 -6.65 -4.29
N ALA A 59 -24.87 -5.99 -5.20
CA ALA A 59 -24.56 -4.64 -5.62
C ALA A 59 -24.81 -3.66 -4.45
N VAL A 60 -23.84 -2.79 -4.19
CA VAL A 60 -23.93 -1.77 -3.14
C VAL A 60 -23.54 -0.43 -3.73
N SER A 61 -24.25 0.62 -3.34
CA SER A 61 -23.87 2.00 -3.64
C SER A 61 -24.26 2.91 -2.48
N TYR A 62 -23.35 3.80 -2.11
CA TYR A 62 -23.55 4.76 -1.04
C TYR A 62 -22.64 5.97 -1.26
N ALA A 63 -22.99 7.08 -0.63
CA ALA A 63 -22.20 8.29 -0.64
C ALA A 63 -22.30 8.97 0.72
N TRP A 64 -21.30 9.77 1.06
CA TRP A 64 -21.34 10.64 2.22
C TRP A 64 -20.87 12.05 1.88
N LYS A 65 -21.30 12.99 2.73
CA LYS A 65 -20.95 14.39 2.63
C LYS A 65 -19.51 14.62 3.08
N LEU A 66 -18.79 15.47 2.36
CA LEU A 66 -17.49 15.97 2.78
C LEU A 66 -17.59 17.42 3.25
N ASP A 67 -16.64 17.82 4.09
CA ASP A 67 -16.41 19.23 4.40
C ASP A 67 -15.72 19.91 3.20
N PRO A 68 -16.31 20.93 2.57
CA PRO A 68 -15.70 21.66 1.45
C PRO A 68 -14.37 22.34 1.77
N THR A 69 -14.07 22.54 3.05
CA THR A 69 -12.81 23.13 3.50
C THR A 69 -11.73 22.09 3.78
N ALA A 70 -12.09 20.80 3.84
CA ALA A 70 -11.15 19.72 4.04
C ALA A 70 -10.31 19.49 2.76
N ARG A 71 -9.01 19.24 2.96
CA ARG A 71 -8.15 18.75 1.88
C ARG A 71 -8.33 17.25 1.74
N VAL A 72 -8.60 16.80 0.52
CA VAL A 72 -8.54 15.39 0.15
C VAL A 72 -7.20 15.15 -0.50
N GLU A 73 -6.28 14.57 0.27
CA GLU A 73 -4.91 14.28 -0.18
C GLU A 73 -4.79 12.81 -0.59
N ALA A 74 -3.98 12.55 -1.61
CA ALA A 74 -3.61 11.18 -1.95
C ALA A 74 -2.74 10.60 -0.83
N ALA A 75 -2.92 9.31 -0.55
CA ALA A 75 -2.08 8.63 0.43
C ALA A 75 -0.62 8.63 -0.05
N THR A 76 0.28 9.05 0.84
CA THR A 76 1.71 9.10 0.57
C THR A 76 2.33 7.71 0.76
N PRO A 77 3.35 7.34 -0.04
CA PRO A 77 4.10 6.12 0.19
C PRO A 77 4.66 6.07 1.61
N PHE A 78 4.63 4.88 2.23
CA PHE A 78 5.24 4.69 3.54
C PHE A 78 6.75 4.87 3.45
N GLU A 79 7.29 5.78 4.25
CA GLU A 79 8.72 5.97 4.42
C GLU A 79 9.19 5.21 5.66
N ALA A 80 10.13 4.29 5.46
CA ALA A 80 10.79 3.61 6.56
C ALA A 80 11.99 4.43 7.03
N GLU A 81 12.07 4.67 8.34
CA GLU A 81 13.21 5.31 9.01
C GLU A 81 13.82 4.33 10.01
N SER A 82 15.14 4.14 9.97
CA SER A 82 15.83 3.18 10.83
C SER A 82 17.09 3.75 11.50
N ARG A 83 17.24 3.42 12.78
CA ARG A 83 18.44 3.60 13.61
C ARG A 83 18.92 2.27 14.17
N GLU A 84 18.66 1.19 13.45
CA GLU A 84 18.90 -0.18 13.89
C GLU A 84 19.50 -1.02 12.79
N TYR A 85 20.13 -2.11 13.20
CA TYR A 85 20.60 -3.14 12.29
C TYR A 85 20.59 -4.52 12.98
N TRP A 86 20.59 -5.57 12.16
CA TRP A 86 20.62 -6.95 12.59
C TRP A 86 21.84 -7.65 12.02
N MET A 87 22.34 -8.64 12.74
CA MET A 87 23.31 -9.60 12.24
C MET A 87 22.97 -11.00 12.75
N THR A 88 23.10 -11.98 11.88
CA THR A 88 23.12 -13.38 12.30
C THR A 88 24.55 -13.76 12.64
N VAL A 89 24.76 -14.31 13.83
CA VAL A 89 26.08 -14.71 14.33
C VAL A 89 26.05 -16.17 14.75
N ASP A 90 27.08 -16.91 14.37
CA ASP A 90 27.29 -18.26 14.89
C ASP A 90 27.68 -18.20 16.38
N GLY A 91 27.26 -19.21 17.14
CA GLY A 91 27.48 -19.30 18.57
C GLY A 91 28.96 -19.32 18.97
N ALA A 92 29.83 -19.99 18.20
CA ALA A 92 31.26 -19.99 18.49
C ALA A 92 31.89 -18.61 18.24
N ALA A 93 31.44 -17.90 17.19
CA ALA A 93 31.86 -16.52 16.95
C ALA A 93 31.36 -15.58 18.07
N LEU A 94 30.12 -15.76 18.53
CA LEU A 94 29.56 -14.98 19.63
C LEU A 94 30.25 -15.28 20.96
N GLU A 95 30.68 -16.52 21.20
CA GLU A 95 31.46 -16.89 22.38
C GLU A 95 32.86 -16.25 22.37
N GLN A 96 33.53 -16.26 21.22
CA GLN A 96 34.83 -15.59 21.03
C GLN A 96 34.69 -14.06 21.07
N GLY A 97 33.55 -13.54 20.63
CA GLY A 97 33.17 -12.15 20.60
C GLY A 97 33.09 -11.58 19.20
N VAL A 98 31.99 -10.87 18.94
CA VAL A 98 31.71 -10.21 17.67
C VAL A 98 31.72 -8.70 17.84
N ASP A 99 32.11 -7.99 16.78
CA ASP A 99 32.14 -6.53 16.81
C ASP A 99 30.73 -5.98 16.53
N VAL A 100 30.29 -5.07 17.40
CA VAL A 100 29.08 -4.26 17.22
C VAL A 100 29.48 -2.79 17.23
N SER A 101 28.98 -2.04 16.25
CA SER A 101 29.31 -0.62 16.09
C SER A 101 28.12 0.23 16.48
N MET A 102 28.38 1.26 17.28
CA MET A 102 27.38 2.21 17.74
C MET A 102 27.86 3.63 17.49
N THR A 103 26.92 4.54 17.36
CA THR A 103 27.09 5.95 17.04
C THR A 103 26.48 6.86 18.10
N ALA A 104 25.63 6.33 19.00
CA ALA A 104 25.00 7.11 20.04
C ALA A 104 24.95 6.39 21.40
N PRO A 105 24.85 7.16 22.50
CA PRO A 105 24.61 6.60 23.82
C PRO A 105 23.21 6.00 23.98
N GLY A 106 23.05 5.20 25.05
CA GLY A 106 21.76 4.61 25.41
C GLY A 106 21.29 3.50 24.46
N SER A 107 22.20 2.98 23.64
CA SER A 107 21.93 1.93 22.67
C SER A 107 21.57 0.59 23.34
N LEU A 108 20.71 -0.15 22.66
CA LEU A 108 20.18 -1.44 23.09
C LEU A 108 20.75 -2.54 22.20
N ILE A 109 21.21 -3.63 22.80
CA ILE A 109 21.60 -4.85 22.10
C ILE A 109 20.65 -5.96 22.54
N ARG A 110 19.90 -6.51 21.61
CA ARG A 110 19.08 -7.71 21.79
C ARG A 110 19.78 -8.90 21.15
N VAL A 111 19.86 -10.00 21.88
CA VAL A 111 20.36 -11.28 21.39
C VAL A 111 19.24 -12.30 21.52
N SER A 112 18.79 -12.82 20.38
CA SER A 112 17.70 -13.80 20.29
C SER A 112 18.22 -15.13 19.74
N PRO A 113 17.89 -16.27 20.37
CA PRO A 113 18.22 -17.59 19.85
C PRO A 113 17.52 -17.83 18.50
N GLY A 114 18.28 -18.32 17.53
CA GLY A 114 17.82 -18.79 16.23
C GLY A 114 17.96 -20.32 16.10
N ARG A 115 18.39 -20.78 14.92
CA ARG A 115 18.44 -22.21 14.59
C ARG A 115 19.49 -22.94 15.45
N GLY A 116 19.04 -23.99 16.14
CA GLY A 116 19.91 -24.83 16.97
C GLY A 116 20.51 -24.10 18.18
N ALA A 117 20.01 -22.90 18.48
CA ALA A 117 20.63 -22.05 19.48
C ALA A 117 20.25 -22.40 20.90
N ARG A 118 21.23 -22.31 21.81
CA ARG A 118 20.96 -22.45 23.24
C ARG A 118 20.32 -21.16 23.77
N ALA A 119 19.26 -21.29 24.55
CA ALA A 119 18.66 -20.16 25.27
C ALA A 119 19.71 -19.43 26.12
N MET A 120 19.67 -18.11 26.13
CA MET A 120 20.68 -17.26 26.75
C MET A 120 20.08 -16.46 27.91
N ALA A 121 20.76 -16.49 29.06
CA ALA A 121 20.46 -15.63 30.20
C ALA A 121 21.21 -14.29 30.05
N PRO A 122 20.65 -13.15 30.50
CA PRO A 122 21.30 -11.85 30.32
C PRO A 122 22.69 -11.77 30.98
N ALA A 123 22.91 -12.47 32.10
CA ALA A 123 24.20 -12.49 32.79
C ALA A 123 25.33 -13.18 32.00
N GLN A 124 25.00 -13.94 30.95
CA GLN A 124 26.00 -14.56 30.07
C GLN A 124 26.53 -13.56 29.02
N LEU A 125 25.85 -12.42 28.83
CA LEU A 125 26.27 -11.37 27.91
C LEU A 125 27.35 -10.48 28.54
N ARG A 126 28.42 -10.25 27.79
CA ARG A 126 29.48 -9.32 28.14
C ARG A 126 29.71 -8.37 26.98
N VAL A 127 29.84 -7.08 27.29
CA VAL A 127 30.19 -6.06 26.31
C VAL A 127 31.48 -5.41 26.77
N SER A 128 32.44 -5.26 25.86
CA SER A 128 33.74 -4.66 26.14
C SER A 128 34.17 -3.69 25.05
N GLN A 129 35.04 -2.74 25.39
CA GLN A 129 35.65 -1.80 24.45
C GLN A 129 37.15 -1.73 24.73
N GLY A 130 37.98 -2.01 23.73
CA GLY A 130 39.44 -2.08 23.91
C GLY A 130 39.87 -3.03 25.03
N GLY A 131 39.16 -4.16 25.20
CA GLY A 131 39.40 -5.16 26.25
C GLY A 131 38.86 -4.81 27.63
N ARG A 132 38.30 -3.60 27.85
CA ARG A 132 37.70 -3.21 29.13
C ARG A 132 36.19 -3.46 29.12
N ALA A 133 35.66 -4.02 30.20
CA ALA A 133 34.22 -4.23 30.35
C ALA A 133 33.46 -2.89 30.32
N VAL A 134 32.34 -2.86 29.62
CA VAL A 134 31.44 -1.72 29.53
C VAL A 134 30.33 -1.86 30.56
N LYS A 135 30.00 -0.75 31.23
CA LYS A 135 28.93 -0.72 32.21
C LYS A 135 27.57 -0.87 31.51
N LEU A 136 26.76 -1.79 32.01
CA LEU A 136 25.38 -1.99 31.57
C LEU A 136 24.45 -1.11 32.40
N GLN A 137 23.58 -0.36 31.75
CA GLN A 137 22.55 0.44 32.42
C GLN A 137 21.41 -0.43 32.92
N SER A 138 20.99 -1.41 32.12
CA SER A 138 19.92 -2.35 32.45
C SER A 138 20.04 -3.63 31.63
N LEU A 139 19.47 -4.72 32.16
CA LEU A 139 19.33 -5.99 31.47
C LEU A 139 17.89 -6.48 31.61
N ALA A 140 17.39 -7.18 30.59
CA ALA A 140 16.10 -7.85 30.63
C ALA A 140 16.16 -9.21 29.93
N ASP A 141 15.47 -10.21 30.50
CA ASP A 141 15.28 -11.52 29.89
C ASP A 141 13.93 -11.63 29.13
N ALA A 142 13.74 -12.75 28.43
CA ALA A 142 12.53 -13.00 27.66
C ALA A 142 11.23 -12.91 28.50
N THR A 143 11.25 -13.34 29.77
CA THR A 143 10.07 -13.31 30.65
C THR A 143 9.68 -11.88 30.97
N GLN A 144 10.65 -11.04 31.32
CA GLN A 144 10.45 -9.62 31.61
C GLN A 144 9.96 -8.87 30.36
N LEU A 145 10.52 -9.18 29.19
CA LEU A 145 10.13 -8.57 27.92
C LEU A 145 8.70 -8.95 27.51
N GLN A 146 8.33 -10.22 27.69
CA GLN A 146 6.97 -10.70 27.43
C GLN A 146 5.96 -10.09 28.40
N ALA A 147 6.31 -9.96 29.69
CA ALA A 147 5.47 -9.27 30.67
C ALA A 147 5.27 -7.78 30.33
N ALA A 148 6.22 -7.17 29.62
CA ALA A 148 6.10 -5.82 29.08
C ALA A 148 5.37 -5.75 27.72
N GLY A 149 4.81 -6.87 27.24
CA GLY A 149 4.05 -6.94 25.98
C GLY A 149 4.90 -7.09 24.72
N MET A 150 6.21 -7.35 24.84
CA MET A 150 7.07 -7.56 23.68
C MET A 150 7.05 -9.03 23.23
N PRO A 151 6.69 -9.33 21.97
CA PRO A 151 6.72 -10.69 21.45
C PRO A 151 8.18 -11.10 21.17
N VAL A 152 8.78 -11.86 22.09
CA VAL A 152 10.13 -12.41 21.94
C VAL A 152 10.15 -13.92 22.18
N SER A 153 11.10 -14.60 21.54
CA SER A 153 11.34 -16.02 21.78
C SER A 153 11.99 -16.24 23.15
N ALA A 154 11.73 -17.41 23.75
CA ALA A 154 12.38 -17.84 24.97
C ALA A 154 13.92 -17.81 24.81
N GLY A 155 14.61 -17.37 25.86
CA GLY A 155 16.07 -17.23 25.82
C GLY A 155 16.58 -15.97 25.10
N THR A 156 15.70 -15.06 24.70
CA THR A 156 16.08 -13.70 24.28
C THR A 156 16.58 -12.90 25.49
N SER A 157 17.66 -12.14 25.29
CA SER A 157 18.22 -11.21 26.26
C SER A 157 18.39 -9.83 25.64
N ILE A 158 18.14 -8.76 26.40
CA ILE A 158 18.41 -7.37 26.01
C ILE A 158 19.33 -6.73 27.04
N VAL A 159 20.34 -6.00 26.55
CA VAL A 159 21.18 -5.12 27.37
C VAL A 159 21.10 -3.69 26.85
N LYS A 160 21.01 -2.73 27.78
CA LYS A 160 21.16 -1.30 27.49
C LYS A 160 22.51 -0.84 27.99
N LEU A 161 23.28 -0.16 27.15
CA LEU A 161 24.63 0.27 27.48
C LEU A 161 24.66 1.69 28.06
N ASP A 162 25.51 1.90 29.06
CA ASP A 162 25.90 3.23 29.56
C ASP A 162 27.21 3.64 28.86
N ALA A 163 27.18 3.70 27.52
CA ALA A 163 28.35 3.92 26.68
C ALA A 163 27.97 4.66 25.39
N GLY A 164 28.89 5.48 24.85
CA GLY A 164 28.66 6.33 23.68
C GLY A 164 29.03 5.68 22.34
N ALA A 165 29.33 6.50 21.33
CA ALA A 165 29.76 6.02 20.02
C ALA A 165 31.07 5.20 20.09
N GLY A 166 31.19 4.18 19.25
CA GLY A 166 32.40 3.38 19.12
C GLY A 166 32.14 1.95 18.67
N ARG A 167 33.23 1.19 18.52
CA ARG A 167 33.18 -0.26 18.30
C ARG A 167 33.29 -0.98 19.64
N TYR A 168 32.42 -1.95 19.83
CA TYR A 168 32.33 -2.77 21.04
C TYR A 168 32.42 -4.23 20.65
N ARG A 169 32.92 -5.06 21.57
CA ARG A 169 32.94 -6.51 21.44
C ARG A 169 31.85 -7.11 22.31
N LEU A 170 30.87 -7.73 21.66
CA LEU A 170 29.79 -8.48 22.29
C LEU A 170 30.18 -9.95 22.41
N GLN A 171 30.15 -10.50 23.61
CA GLN A 171 30.43 -11.90 23.91
C GLN A 171 29.25 -12.54 24.65
N ALA A 172 28.99 -13.82 24.37
CA ALA A 172 28.05 -14.62 25.15
C ALA A 172 28.67 -15.94 25.58
N GLN A 173 28.73 -16.16 26.90
CA GLN A 173 29.29 -17.39 27.47
C GLN A 173 28.41 -18.62 27.12
N ASP A 174 29.05 -19.73 26.72
CA ASP A 174 28.41 -20.99 26.33
C ASP A 174 27.45 -20.87 25.13
N ALA A 175 27.65 -19.87 24.26
CA ALA A 175 26.84 -19.68 23.07
C ALA A 175 27.01 -20.84 22.07
N ARG A 176 25.90 -21.34 21.54
CA ARG A 176 25.86 -22.43 20.56
C ARG A 176 24.73 -22.20 19.57
N GLY A 177 24.89 -22.65 18.32
CA GLY A 177 23.93 -22.43 17.24
C GLY A 177 23.86 -20.98 16.79
N ASP A 178 22.86 -20.64 15.96
CA ASP A 178 22.77 -19.32 15.35
C ASP A 178 22.00 -18.34 16.23
N TYR A 179 22.54 -17.15 16.45
CA TYR A 179 21.86 -16.06 17.15
C TYR A 179 21.58 -14.90 16.22
N VAL A 180 20.50 -14.17 16.50
CA VAL A 180 20.23 -12.86 15.89
C VAL A 180 20.61 -11.79 16.91
N VAL A 181 21.61 -10.98 16.56
CA VAL A 181 21.98 -9.77 17.32
C VAL A 181 21.32 -8.59 16.64
N HIS A 182 20.51 -7.85 17.39
CA HIS A 182 19.84 -6.63 16.96
C HIS A 182 20.36 -5.48 17.79
N VAL A 183 20.85 -4.43 17.11
CA VAL A 183 21.31 -3.21 17.75
C VAL A 183 20.34 -2.09 17.40
N TYR A 184 19.82 -1.42 18.43
CA TYR A 184 18.90 -0.28 18.28
C TYR A 184 19.46 0.95 18.99
N GLU A 185 19.60 2.04 18.25
CA GLU A 185 20.22 3.29 18.70
C GLU A 185 19.21 4.44 18.68
N PRO A 186 18.31 4.56 19.67
CA PRO A 186 17.22 5.54 19.63
C PRO A 186 17.70 7.00 19.53
N GLN A 187 18.93 7.28 19.97
CA GLN A 187 19.54 8.62 19.97
C GLN A 187 20.53 8.84 18.82
N SER A 188 20.65 7.90 17.87
CA SER A 188 21.56 8.03 16.72
C SER A 188 21.13 9.15 15.78
N ASP A 189 22.10 9.98 15.38
CA ASP A 189 21.96 10.93 14.28
C ASP A 189 22.22 10.28 12.92
N VAL A 190 22.70 9.04 12.89
CA VAL A 190 22.82 8.19 11.70
C VAL A 190 21.53 7.43 11.45
N VAL A 191 20.89 7.71 10.33
CA VAL A 191 19.55 7.21 9.98
C VAL A 191 19.57 6.65 8.56
N LEU A 192 18.96 5.48 8.37
CA LEU A 192 18.63 4.96 7.04
C LEU A 192 17.17 5.25 6.71
N ARG A 193 16.92 5.84 5.55
CA ARG A 193 15.59 6.08 5.00
C ARG A 193 15.37 5.22 3.76
N ALA A 194 14.26 4.50 3.69
CA ALA A 194 13.80 3.81 2.50
C ALA A 194 12.45 4.39 2.06
N ARG A 195 12.43 5.04 0.89
CA ARG A 195 11.29 5.82 0.39
C ARG A 195 10.84 5.32 -0.99
N PRO A 196 9.76 4.53 -1.07
CA PRO A 196 9.16 4.17 -2.35
C PRO A 196 8.63 5.40 -3.08
N ASP A 197 8.70 5.39 -4.42
CA ASP A 197 8.12 6.43 -5.25
C ASP A 197 6.58 6.37 -5.32
N ARG A 198 6.01 5.24 -4.89
CA ARG A 198 4.57 4.95 -4.89
C ARG A 198 4.21 3.94 -3.80
N GLN A 199 3.00 4.02 -3.27
CA GLN A 199 2.50 3.07 -2.26
C GLN A 199 2.01 1.74 -2.86
N GLN A 200 1.72 1.74 -4.16
CA GLN A 200 1.16 0.60 -4.88
C GLN A 200 1.70 0.56 -6.30
N VAL A 201 1.76 -0.65 -6.87
CA VAL A 201 2.18 -0.86 -8.26
C VAL A 201 1.45 -2.06 -8.86
N LEU A 202 1.19 -2.04 -10.17
CA LEU A 202 0.67 -3.23 -10.86
C LEU A 202 1.74 -4.31 -10.97
N ALA A 203 1.32 -5.59 -10.98
CA ALA A 203 2.18 -6.71 -11.33
C ALA A 203 2.86 -6.48 -12.70
N GLY A 204 4.14 -6.80 -12.81
CA GLY A 204 4.96 -6.43 -13.96
C GLY A 204 5.35 -4.94 -14.02
N GLY A 205 4.88 -4.10 -13.10
CA GLY A 205 5.22 -2.69 -13.03
C GLY A 205 6.67 -2.45 -12.58
N ARG A 206 7.12 -1.20 -12.71
CA ARG A 206 8.43 -0.76 -12.21
C ARG A 206 8.24 0.01 -10.92
N MET A 207 9.18 -0.16 -10.00
CA MET A 207 9.22 0.58 -8.75
C MET A 207 10.60 1.17 -8.53
N GLN A 208 10.63 2.33 -7.87
CA GLN A 208 11.85 2.96 -7.40
C GLN A 208 11.77 3.16 -5.90
N VAL A 209 12.84 2.84 -5.18
CA VAL A 209 12.97 3.15 -3.76
C VAL A 209 14.26 3.95 -3.57
N ALA A 210 14.15 5.17 -3.06
CA ALA A 210 15.31 5.94 -2.60
C ALA A 210 15.79 5.34 -1.27
N VAL A 211 17.09 5.12 -1.17
CA VAL A 211 17.77 4.46 -0.06
C VAL A 211 18.88 5.39 0.41
N ASP A 212 18.59 6.20 1.42
CA ASP A 212 19.47 7.27 1.82
C ASP A 212 19.96 7.03 3.25
N MET A 213 21.28 6.99 3.43
CA MET A 213 21.89 7.06 4.74
C MET A 213 22.22 8.52 5.03
N GLU A 214 21.79 9.00 6.19
CA GLU A 214 21.97 10.37 6.64
C GLU A 214 22.71 10.39 7.97
N ARG A 215 23.54 11.41 8.18
CA ARG A 215 24.16 11.71 9.47
C ARG A 215 23.89 13.17 9.81
N ALA A 216 23.28 13.42 10.97
CA ALA A 216 22.84 14.75 11.38
C ALA A 216 22.01 15.46 10.27
N GLY A 217 21.16 14.71 9.58
CA GLY A 217 20.29 15.19 8.50
C GLY A 217 21.00 15.48 7.16
N ARG A 218 22.26 15.07 6.99
CA ARG A 218 23.00 15.21 5.73
C ARG A 218 23.27 13.85 5.10
N PRO A 219 23.08 13.67 3.78
CA PRO A 219 23.42 12.42 3.11
C PRO A 219 24.90 12.06 3.31
N VAL A 220 25.16 10.79 3.61
CA VAL A 220 26.52 10.23 3.68
C VAL A 220 26.67 9.09 2.67
N PRO A 221 27.83 8.96 2.01
CA PRO A 221 28.09 7.82 1.13
C PRO A 221 28.02 6.50 1.91
N GLY A 222 27.39 5.50 1.31
CA GLY A 222 27.32 4.16 1.90
C GLY A 222 27.07 3.11 0.82
N LYS A 223 27.47 1.88 1.12
CA LYS A 223 27.10 0.72 0.32
C LYS A 223 25.76 0.20 0.82
N ALA A 224 24.87 -0.14 -0.10
CA ALA A 224 23.58 -0.72 0.23
C ALA A 224 23.30 -1.95 -0.62
N GLN A 225 22.56 -2.88 -0.04
CA GLN A 225 21.99 -4.05 -0.68
C GLN A 225 20.51 -4.10 -0.36
N ALA A 226 19.72 -4.76 -1.21
CA ALA A 226 18.30 -4.91 -0.97
C ALA A 226 17.78 -6.28 -1.38
N LEU A 227 16.75 -6.73 -0.68
CA LEU A 227 15.97 -7.92 -0.99
C LEU A 227 14.52 -7.49 -1.20
N LEU A 228 13.96 -7.82 -2.36
CA LEU A 228 12.52 -7.78 -2.59
C LEU A 228 11.93 -9.06 -2.01
N VAL A 229 11.00 -8.92 -1.07
CA VAL A 229 10.34 -10.04 -0.38
C VAL A 229 8.86 -10.02 -0.75
N ALA A 230 8.38 -11.14 -1.27
CA ALA A 230 6.99 -11.36 -1.60
C ALA A 230 6.17 -11.74 -0.34
N PRO A 231 4.83 -11.61 -0.38
CA PRO A 231 3.98 -12.02 0.74
C PRO A 231 4.10 -13.51 1.13
N ASP A 232 4.54 -14.38 0.20
CA ASP A 232 4.80 -15.80 0.47
C ASP A 232 6.17 -16.07 1.13
N GLY A 233 6.97 -15.03 1.37
CA GLY A 233 8.31 -15.10 1.95
C GLY A 233 9.43 -15.39 0.94
N SER A 234 9.10 -15.61 -0.34
CA SER A 234 10.12 -15.71 -1.37
C SER A 234 10.85 -14.38 -1.54
N SER A 235 12.16 -14.45 -1.80
CA SER A 235 13.01 -13.26 -1.86
C SER A 235 13.89 -13.25 -3.09
N THR A 236 14.11 -12.05 -3.65
CA THR A 236 14.98 -11.83 -4.81
C THR A 236 15.89 -10.63 -4.55
N PRO A 237 17.22 -10.75 -4.80
CA PRO A 237 18.13 -9.62 -4.69
C PRO A 237 17.77 -8.47 -5.65
N VAL A 238 17.84 -7.25 -5.14
CA VAL A 238 17.67 -6.01 -5.90
C VAL A 238 18.95 -5.20 -5.87
N ALA A 239 19.43 -4.83 -7.06
CA ALA A 239 20.60 -3.97 -7.18
C ALA A 239 20.28 -2.56 -6.68
N VAL A 240 21.11 -2.07 -5.74
CA VAL A 240 21.08 -0.69 -5.25
C VAL A 240 22.25 0.06 -5.89
N ARG A 241 21.96 1.22 -6.49
CA ARG A 241 22.97 2.03 -7.19
C ARG A 241 23.19 3.34 -6.44
N GLY A 242 24.44 3.62 -6.08
CA GLY A 242 24.84 4.89 -5.49
C GLY A 242 25.09 5.98 -6.53
N GLY A 243 24.62 7.19 -6.22
CA GLY A 243 24.93 8.44 -6.90
C GLY A 243 26.16 9.13 -6.31
N ARG A 244 26.72 10.10 -7.05
CA ARG A 244 27.88 10.89 -6.59
C ARG A 244 27.55 11.84 -5.42
N ASP A 245 26.26 12.06 -5.18
CA ASP A 245 25.70 12.88 -4.11
C ASP A 245 25.47 12.10 -2.80
N GLY A 246 25.93 10.84 -2.73
CA GLY A 246 25.75 9.98 -1.56
C GLY A 246 24.37 9.33 -1.46
N ARG A 247 23.46 9.62 -2.41
CA ARG A 247 22.12 9.01 -2.44
C ARG A 247 22.15 7.68 -3.14
N ASN A 248 21.39 6.70 -2.63
CA ASN A 248 21.24 5.42 -3.32
C ASN A 248 19.82 5.22 -3.82
N VAL A 249 19.69 4.45 -4.90
CA VAL A 249 18.39 4.13 -5.48
C VAL A 249 18.34 2.66 -5.86
N ALA A 250 17.29 1.97 -5.39
CA ALA A 250 16.90 0.66 -5.86
C ALA A 250 15.86 0.82 -6.98
N ARG A 251 16.08 0.18 -8.13
CA ARG A 251 15.12 0.14 -9.24
C ARG A 251 14.90 -1.30 -9.67
N PHE A 252 13.65 -1.73 -9.66
CA PHE A 252 13.29 -3.11 -9.97
C PHE A 252 11.96 -3.18 -10.70
N ARG A 253 11.71 -4.34 -11.31
CA ARG A 253 10.43 -4.68 -11.93
C ARG A 253 9.80 -5.79 -11.09
N LEU A 254 8.51 -5.66 -10.82
CA LEU A 254 7.76 -6.67 -10.09
C LEU A 254 7.49 -7.87 -11.00
N PRO A 255 7.41 -9.09 -10.45
CA PRO A 255 6.96 -10.26 -11.21
C PRO A 255 5.59 -10.01 -11.83
N GLU A 256 5.35 -10.61 -13.00
CA GLU A 256 4.03 -10.51 -13.66
C GLU A 256 3.00 -11.42 -12.98
N ALA A 257 3.46 -12.53 -12.40
CA ALA A 257 2.66 -13.41 -11.56
C ALA A 257 3.04 -13.17 -10.09
N THR A 258 2.09 -12.69 -9.30
CA THR A 258 2.29 -12.33 -7.88
C THR A 258 1.84 -13.43 -6.92
N GLY A 259 1.37 -14.57 -7.43
CA GLY A 259 0.73 -15.61 -6.63
C GLY A 259 -0.59 -15.13 -6.01
N ASN A 260 -1.14 -15.95 -5.11
CA ASN A 260 -2.39 -15.67 -4.38
C ASN A 260 -2.13 -15.38 -2.88
N ALA A 261 -0.87 -15.25 -2.46
CA ALA A 261 -0.53 -14.94 -1.08
C ALA A 261 -0.97 -13.51 -0.76
N GLY A 262 -1.88 -13.35 0.20
CA GLY A 262 -2.31 -12.05 0.68
C GLY A 262 -1.21 -11.36 1.49
N GLY A 263 -1.09 -10.04 1.34
CA GLY A 263 -0.15 -9.23 2.10
C GLY A 263 0.54 -8.17 1.26
N LEU A 264 1.43 -7.43 1.91
CA LEU A 264 2.26 -6.42 1.25
C LEU A 264 3.58 -7.03 0.81
N TRP A 265 4.12 -6.50 -0.28
CA TRP A 265 5.51 -6.73 -0.64
C TRP A 265 6.41 -5.84 0.20
N GLU A 266 7.64 -6.30 0.43
CA GLU A 266 8.62 -5.56 1.20
C GLU A 266 9.90 -5.36 0.40
N LEU A 267 10.50 -4.19 0.51
CA LEU A 267 11.92 -4.02 0.22
C LEU A 267 12.66 -3.95 1.56
N GLN A 268 13.46 -4.97 1.83
CA GLN A 268 14.39 -5.00 2.95
C GLN A 268 15.73 -4.47 2.45
N VAL A 269 16.27 -3.48 3.16
CA VAL A 269 17.45 -2.74 2.76
C VAL A 269 18.49 -2.85 3.87
N PHE A 270 19.74 -3.13 3.49
CA PHE A 270 20.88 -3.25 4.38
C PHE A 270 21.95 -2.28 3.90
N ALA A 271 22.33 -1.30 4.72
CA ALA A 271 23.25 -0.25 4.33
C ALA A 271 24.36 -0.06 5.35
N ASN A 272 25.54 0.36 4.89
CA ASN A 272 26.71 0.60 5.71
C ASN A 272 27.55 1.76 5.14
N ASP A 273 27.91 2.74 5.98
CA ASP A 273 28.73 3.91 5.61
C ASP A 273 30.25 3.69 5.76
N GLY A 274 30.67 2.47 6.10
CA GLY A 274 32.04 2.10 6.45
C GLY A 274 32.30 2.06 7.95
N GLU A 275 31.42 2.64 8.77
CA GLU A 275 31.51 2.63 10.23
C GLU A 275 30.37 1.85 10.87
N VAL A 276 29.13 2.13 10.45
CA VAL A 276 27.93 1.58 11.07
C VAL A 276 26.97 1.01 10.03
N ALA A 277 26.29 -0.07 10.40
CA ALA A 277 25.21 -0.64 9.62
C ALA A 277 23.86 -0.03 10.02
N ARG A 278 22.93 0.03 9.07
CA ARG A 278 21.52 0.30 9.30
C ARG A 278 20.72 -0.59 8.36
N ASP A 279 19.62 -1.13 8.86
CA ASP A 279 18.69 -1.93 8.08
C ASP A 279 17.29 -1.32 8.16
N ALA A 280 16.60 -1.23 7.04
CA ALA A 280 15.26 -0.66 6.95
C ALA A 280 14.34 -1.56 6.14
N ARG A 281 13.06 -1.52 6.45
CA ARG A 281 12.02 -2.28 5.75
C ARG A 281 10.89 -1.36 5.36
N THR A 282 10.66 -1.20 4.07
CA THR A 282 9.49 -0.49 3.54
C THR A 282 8.55 -1.47 2.86
N ALA A 283 7.24 -1.23 2.98
CA ALA A 283 6.21 -2.08 2.42
C ALA A 283 5.38 -1.33 1.37
N PHE A 284 4.85 -2.06 0.39
CA PHE A 284 4.00 -1.52 -0.66
C PHE A 284 3.06 -2.61 -1.22
N ALA A 285 1.94 -2.18 -1.78
CA ALA A 285 0.97 -3.08 -2.40
C ALA A 285 1.37 -3.44 -3.83
N VAL A 286 1.10 -4.68 -4.24
CA VAL A 286 1.20 -5.09 -5.64
C VAL A 286 -0.13 -5.68 -6.07
N ALA A 287 -0.73 -5.12 -7.11
CA ALA A 287 -2.04 -5.53 -7.60
C ALA A 287 -1.92 -6.24 -8.96
N ALA A 288 -2.61 -7.37 -9.11
CA ALA A 288 -2.83 -7.95 -10.43
C ALA A 288 -3.84 -7.09 -11.21
N PRO A 289 -3.59 -6.78 -12.49
CA PRO A 289 -4.52 -5.98 -13.28
C PRO A 289 -5.70 -6.83 -13.76
N THR A 290 -6.64 -7.14 -12.87
CA THR A 290 -7.78 -8.03 -13.15
C THR A 290 -8.94 -7.31 -13.82
N ALA A 291 -8.99 -5.98 -13.74
CA ALA A 291 -9.94 -5.12 -14.42
C ALA A 291 -9.33 -3.73 -14.70
N ARG A 292 -9.99 -2.94 -15.54
CA ARG A 292 -9.67 -1.52 -15.78
C ARG A 292 -10.91 -0.72 -16.10
N LEU A 293 -10.85 0.60 -15.92
CA LEU A 293 -11.82 1.53 -16.45
C LEU A 293 -11.54 1.75 -17.95
N ALA A 294 -12.50 1.46 -18.82
CA ALA A 294 -12.30 1.58 -20.27
C ALA A 294 -13.61 1.77 -21.03
N GLY A 295 -13.66 2.78 -21.89
CA GLY A 295 -14.81 3.10 -22.72
C GLY A 295 -15.20 4.57 -22.62
N GLU A 296 -16.43 4.89 -23.01
CA GLU A 296 -17.03 6.21 -22.87
C GLU A 296 -17.84 6.29 -21.57
N PHE A 297 -17.64 7.37 -20.83
CA PHE A 297 -18.27 7.57 -19.53
C PHE A 297 -19.48 8.47 -19.70
N GLU A 298 -20.54 8.17 -18.98
CA GLU A 298 -21.76 8.97 -19.01
C GLU A 298 -21.92 9.70 -17.68
N ALA A 299 -21.99 11.03 -17.73
CA ALA A 299 -22.27 11.84 -16.57
C ALA A 299 -23.66 12.49 -16.71
N ASP A 300 -24.43 12.43 -15.62
CA ASP A 300 -25.69 13.13 -15.46
C ASP A 300 -25.53 14.19 -14.35
N PRO A 301 -25.24 15.45 -14.70
CA PRO A 301 -25.10 16.53 -13.72
C PRO A 301 -26.40 16.86 -12.98
N ALA A 302 -27.57 16.52 -13.54
CA ALA A 302 -28.85 16.77 -12.89
C ALA A 302 -29.08 15.77 -11.75
N ARG A 303 -28.75 14.51 -11.98
CA ARG A 303 -28.87 13.43 -10.99
C ARG A 303 -27.61 13.17 -10.16
N LEU A 304 -26.51 13.87 -10.48
CA LEU A 304 -25.17 13.64 -9.90
C LEU A 304 -24.76 12.17 -9.97
N ARG A 305 -24.85 11.60 -11.17
CA ARG A 305 -24.45 10.21 -11.43
C ARG A 305 -23.35 10.15 -12.48
N VAL A 306 -22.41 9.25 -12.28
CA VAL A 306 -21.35 8.94 -13.25
C VAL A 306 -21.31 7.44 -13.49
N SER A 307 -21.64 7.02 -14.70
CA SER A 307 -21.58 5.64 -15.15
C SER A 307 -20.17 5.36 -15.69
N LEU A 308 -19.52 4.36 -15.10
CA LEU A 308 -18.12 4.00 -15.35
C LEU A 308 -18.07 2.60 -15.97
N PRO A 309 -17.79 2.48 -17.28
CA PRO A 309 -17.54 1.18 -17.89
C PRO A 309 -16.27 0.54 -17.33
N VAL A 310 -16.37 -0.75 -17.03
CA VAL A 310 -15.31 -1.57 -16.48
C VAL A 310 -15.07 -2.75 -17.41
N GLU A 311 -13.83 -2.94 -17.85
CA GLU A 311 -13.41 -4.15 -18.55
C GLU A 311 -12.81 -5.12 -17.54
N VAL A 312 -13.45 -6.28 -17.37
CA VAL A 312 -13.10 -7.29 -16.37
C VAL A 312 -12.49 -8.50 -17.05
N ALA A 313 -11.30 -8.91 -16.63
CA ALA A 313 -10.64 -10.13 -17.12
C ALA A 313 -10.72 -11.30 -16.13
N SER A 314 -10.84 -11.02 -14.83
CA SER A 314 -11.03 -12.05 -13.80
C SER A 314 -12.37 -11.85 -13.10
N THR A 315 -13.11 -12.93 -12.91
CA THR A 315 -14.32 -12.88 -12.07
C THR A 315 -13.98 -12.44 -10.64
N GLY A 316 -14.80 -11.57 -10.07
CA GLY A 316 -14.61 -11.06 -8.71
C GLY A 316 -15.53 -9.89 -8.36
N ARG A 317 -15.38 -9.39 -7.13
CA ARG A 317 -16.06 -8.19 -6.64
C ARG A 317 -15.21 -6.96 -6.92
N PHE A 318 -15.78 -6.01 -7.65
CA PHE A 318 -15.11 -4.76 -8.00
C PHE A 318 -15.81 -3.58 -7.36
N GLU A 319 -15.02 -2.62 -6.89
CA GLU A 319 -15.49 -1.36 -6.35
C GLU A 319 -14.88 -0.20 -7.12
N VAL A 320 -15.72 0.78 -7.45
CA VAL A 320 -15.27 2.12 -7.81
C VAL A 320 -15.58 3.08 -6.68
N ARG A 321 -14.64 3.98 -6.42
CA ARG A 321 -14.85 5.11 -5.51
C ARG A 321 -14.33 6.39 -6.13
N GLY A 322 -14.95 7.51 -5.80
CA GLY A 322 -14.52 8.81 -6.31
C GLY A 322 -15.10 9.97 -5.54
N THR A 323 -14.42 11.11 -5.64
CA THR A 323 -14.78 12.33 -4.94
C THR A 323 -15.37 13.34 -5.91
N LEU A 324 -16.59 13.79 -5.64
CA LEU A 324 -17.24 14.87 -6.35
C LEU A 324 -16.71 16.21 -5.84
N TYR A 325 -16.20 17.02 -6.75
CA TYR A 325 -15.86 18.41 -6.55
C TYR A 325 -16.91 19.29 -7.21
N ALA A 326 -17.31 20.35 -6.52
CA ALA A 326 -18.25 21.34 -7.03
C ALA A 326 -17.65 22.75 -6.96
N THR A 327 -18.12 23.59 -7.89
CA THR A 327 -17.69 25.00 -7.98
C THR A 327 -18.45 25.82 -6.95
N ALA A 328 -17.72 26.49 -6.06
CA ALA A 328 -18.24 27.43 -5.09
C ALA A 328 -18.63 28.78 -5.73
N ALA A 329 -19.29 29.65 -4.96
CA ALA A 329 -19.73 30.96 -5.43
C ALA A 329 -18.57 31.89 -5.85
N ASP A 330 -17.37 31.69 -5.30
CA ASP A 330 -16.14 32.42 -5.66
C ASP A 330 -15.39 31.81 -6.86
N GLY A 331 -15.93 30.74 -7.46
CA GLY A 331 -15.33 30.01 -8.58
C GLY A 331 -14.29 28.95 -8.18
N SER A 332 -14.00 28.79 -6.88
CA SER A 332 -13.09 27.74 -6.40
C SER A 332 -13.73 26.35 -6.46
N MET A 333 -12.91 25.31 -6.63
CA MET A 333 -13.37 23.92 -6.60
C MET A 333 -13.12 23.29 -5.23
N ALA A 334 -14.13 22.65 -4.66
CA ALA A 334 -14.05 22.02 -3.35
C ALA A 334 -14.67 20.61 -3.35
N PRO A 335 -14.15 19.68 -2.53
CA PRO A 335 -14.75 18.36 -2.36
C PRO A 335 -16.08 18.48 -1.61
N VAL A 336 -17.15 17.88 -2.12
CA VAL A 336 -18.48 17.98 -1.50
C VAL A 336 -19.07 16.63 -1.14
N SER A 337 -18.65 15.55 -1.81
CA SER A 337 -19.10 14.21 -1.52
C SER A 337 -18.12 13.15 -2.00
N GLN A 338 -18.04 12.03 -1.29
CA GLN A 338 -17.39 10.81 -1.77
C GLN A 338 -18.45 9.73 -1.98
N ALA A 339 -18.40 9.05 -3.11
CA ALA A 339 -19.32 7.97 -3.47
C ALA A 339 -18.57 6.68 -3.78
N HIS A 340 -19.25 5.58 -3.49
CA HIS A 340 -18.77 4.22 -3.67
C HIS A 340 -19.83 3.41 -4.41
N ALA A 341 -19.38 2.51 -5.27
CA ALA A 341 -20.22 1.51 -5.90
C ALA A 341 -19.44 0.21 -6.08
N ALA A 342 -20.02 -0.90 -5.63
CA ALA A 342 -19.40 -2.21 -5.73
C ALA A 342 -20.38 -3.26 -6.24
N ASN A 343 -19.90 -4.22 -7.02
CA ASN A 343 -20.69 -5.33 -7.52
C ASN A 343 -19.81 -6.54 -7.86
N TRP A 344 -20.40 -7.74 -7.86
CA TRP A 344 -19.77 -8.93 -8.40
C TRP A 344 -19.89 -8.97 -9.93
N PHE A 345 -18.79 -9.25 -10.61
CA PHE A 345 -18.73 -9.34 -12.05
C PHE A 345 -18.05 -10.61 -12.51
N GLU A 346 -18.70 -11.28 -13.47
CA GLU A 346 -18.02 -12.18 -14.40
C GLU A 346 -17.18 -11.38 -15.42
N ALA A 347 -16.22 -12.04 -16.06
CA ALA A 347 -15.39 -11.43 -17.11
C ALA A 347 -16.20 -10.82 -18.27
N GLY A 348 -15.65 -9.76 -18.86
CA GLY A 348 -16.22 -9.00 -19.97
C GLY A 348 -16.44 -7.52 -19.65
N LYS A 349 -17.23 -6.85 -20.50
CA LYS A 349 -17.61 -5.44 -20.31
C LYS A 349 -18.73 -5.33 -19.29
N ARG A 350 -18.53 -4.48 -18.29
CA ARG A 350 -19.43 -4.24 -17.16
C ARG A 350 -19.54 -2.74 -16.89
N GLN A 351 -20.34 -2.37 -15.91
CA GLN A 351 -20.53 -0.97 -15.55
C GLN A 351 -20.78 -0.85 -14.04
N LEU A 352 -20.12 0.12 -13.42
CA LEU A 352 -20.46 0.61 -12.08
C LEU A 352 -20.97 2.05 -12.20
N THR A 353 -21.79 2.49 -11.26
CA THR A 353 -22.32 3.86 -11.26
C THR A 353 -22.06 4.50 -9.92
N LEU A 354 -21.29 5.58 -9.91
CA LEU A 354 -21.19 6.46 -8.75
C LEU A 354 -22.43 7.34 -8.68
N ALA A 355 -23.16 7.27 -7.57
CA ALA A 355 -24.31 8.11 -7.29
C ALA A 355 -24.00 9.00 -6.09
N PHE A 356 -24.00 10.31 -6.31
CA PHE A 356 -23.79 11.30 -5.25
C PHE A 356 -25.15 11.84 -4.78
N ASP A 357 -25.28 12.09 -3.48
CA ASP A 357 -26.50 12.69 -2.93
C ASP A 357 -26.47 14.21 -3.15
N ARG A 358 -27.55 14.74 -3.76
CA ARG A 358 -27.67 16.17 -4.03
C ARG A 358 -27.77 17.02 -2.76
N SER A 359 -28.21 16.43 -1.65
CA SER A 359 -28.23 17.07 -0.33
C SER A 359 -26.82 17.31 0.25
N HIS A 360 -25.79 16.66 -0.29
CA HIS A 360 -24.40 16.91 0.10
C HIS A 360 -23.88 18.25 -0.43
N LEU A 361 -24.48 18.80 -1.51
CA LEU A 361 -24.08 20.09 -2.08
C LEU A 361 -24.41 21.24 -1.11
N PRO A 362 -23.42 21.98 -0.61
CA PRO A 362 -23.70 23.19 0.16
C PRO A 362 -24.36 24.26 -0.71
N ARG A 363 -25.06 25.20 -0.07
CA ARG A 363 -25.69 26.33 -0.78
C ARG A 363 -24.61 27.14 -1.53
N GLY A 364 -24.87 27.44 -2.80
CA GLY A 364 -23.93 28.18 -3.65
C GLY A 364 -22.87 27.31 -4.33
N TYR A 365 -22.86 26.00 -4.07
CA TYR A 365 -22.02 25.04 -4.79
C TYR A 365 -22.80 24.39 -5.92
N GLY A 366 -22.17 24.23 -7.07
CA GLY A 366 -22.82 23.64 -8.23
C GLY A 366 -21.86 23.38 -9.38
N ARG A 367 -22.42 23.43 -10.59
CA ARG A 367 -21.68 23.19 -11.83
C ARG A 367 -20.65 24.30 -12.09
N PRO A 368 -19.57 24.01 -12.83
CA PRO A 368 -19.16 22.69 -13.31
C PRO A 368 -18.74 21.76 -12.16
N PHE A 369 -18.89 20.46 -12.38
CA PHE A 369 -18.45 19.42 -11.46
C PHE A 369 -17.17 18.77 -11.96
N GLU A 370 -16.38 18.22 -11.04
CA GLU A 370 -15.25 17.36 -11.35
C GLU A 370 -15.31 16.07 -10.53
N LEU A 371 -14.95 14.96 -11.18
CA LEU A 371 -14.67 13.70 -10.49
C LEU A 371 -13.16 13.58 -10.31
N ARG A 372 -12.72 13.54 -9.06
CA ARG A 372 -11.32 13.43 -8.67
C ARG A 372 -11.12 12.24 -7.73
N GLN A 373 -9.86 11.81 -7.58
CA GLN A 373 -9.48 10.63 -6.78
C GLN A 373 -10.34 9.41 -7.13
N LEU A 374 -10.48 9.13 -8.42
CA LEU A 374 -11.23 7.99 -8.93
C LEU A 374 -10.36 6.74 -8.81
N GLU A 375 -10.86 5.71 -8.14
CA GLU A 375 -10.15 4.45 -7.98
C GLU A 375 -11.03 3.25 -8.31
N LEU A 376 -10.42 2.21 -8.86
CA LEU A 376 -11.01 0.88 -9.08
C LEU A 376 -10.24 -0.14 -8.23
N HIS A 377 -10.98 -0.89 -7.43
CA HIS A 377 -10.47 -1.94 -6.55
C HIS A 377 -11.05 -3.29 -6.95
N ASP A 378 -10.24 -4.34 -6.85
CA ASP A 378 -10.69 -5.73 -6.79
C ASP A 378 -10.72 -6.14 -5.32
N GLN A 379 -11.92 -6.10 -4.74
CA GLN A 379 -12.16 -6.43 -3.34
C GLN A 379 -11.95 -7.92 -3.07
N THR A 380 -12.16 -8.76 -4.07
CA THR A 380 -11.88 -10.20 -3.98
C THR A 380 -10.39 -10.48 -3.74
N ARG A 381 -9.50 -9.55 -4.12
CA ARG A 381 -8.05 -9.61 -3.87
C ARG A 381 -7.53 -8.48 -2.99
N MET A 382 -8.43 -7.70 -2.37
CA MET A 382 -8.12 -6.55 -1.52
C MET A 382 -7.07 -5.60 -2.14
N SER A 383 -7.20 -5.32 -3.44
CA SER A 383 -6.14 -4.66 -4.21
C SER A 383 -6.66 -3.47 -5.04
N PRO A 384 -6.05 -2.28 -4.93
CA PRO A 384 -6.30 -1.15 -5.82
C PRO A 384 -5.63 -1.37 -7.18
N ILE A 385 -6.41 -1.32 -8.27
CA ILE A 385 -5.94 -1.66 -9.62
C ILE A 385 -5.75 -0.42 -10.47
N GLU A 386 -6.70 0.52 -10.43
CA GLU A 386 -6.61 1.78 -11.17
C GLU A 386 -6.83 2.96 -10.22
N SER A 387 -6.07 4.03 -10.40
CA SER A 387 -6.21 5.27 -9.64
C SER A 387 -5.94 6.46 -10.55
N ARG A 388 -6.83 7.45 -10.49
CA ARG A 388 -6.71 8.71 -11.24
C ARG A 388 -6.99 9.89 -10.33
N GLU A 389 -6.05 10.83 -10.28
CA GLU A 389 -6.24 12.04 -9.48
C GLU A 389 -7.35 12.92 -10.07
N TYR A 390 -7.36 13.08 -11.41
CA TYR A 390 -8.37 13.85 -12.15
C TYR A 390 -9.01 12.96 -13.22
N ALA A 391 -10.28 12.61 -13.03
CA ALA A 391 -10.95 11.66 -13.89
C ALA A 391 -11.82 12.33 -14.96
N LEU A 392 -12.69 13.25 -14.56
CA LEU A 392 -13.73 13.82 -15.42
C LEU A 392 -14.12 15.23 -14.99
N LYS A 393 -14.58 16.05 -15.94
CA LYS A 393 -15.26 17.34 -15.71
C LYS A 393 -16.60 17.37 -16.45
N PHE A 394 -17.70 17.78 -15.81
CA PHE A 394 -19.07 17.65 -16.36
C PHE A 394 -20.10 18.69 -15.83
#